data_AF-A0A2D6KWU2-F1
#
_entry.id   AF-A0A2D6KWU2-F1
#
_cell.length_a   1.000
_cell.length_b   1.000
_cell.length_c   1.000
_cell.angle_alpha   90.00
_cell.angle_beta   90.00
_cell.angle_gamma   90.00
#
_symmetry.space_group_name_H-M   'P 1'
#
loop_
_entity.id
_entity.type
_entity.pdbx_description
1 polymer ?
#
loop_
_entity_poly.entity_id
_entity_poly.type
_entity_poly.pdbx_seq_one_letter_code
_entity_poly.pdbx_strand_id
1 'polypeptide(L)' 'MVTEMISLKLEDSFLDNVDEIVKKEGYQSRTEFIRNALREKVEAAKLRQAMLEISHL' A
#
# COMPACT_ATOMS: atom_id res chain seq x y z
N MET A 1 5.44 -8.76 -15.83
CA MET A 1 4.29 -8.53 -14.91
C MET A 1 3.28 -7.68 -15.64
N VAL A 2 2.00 -8.04 -15.62
CA VAL A 2 0.94 -7.20 -16.17
C VAL A 2 0.48 -6.26 -15.05
N THR A 3 0.46 -4.96 -15.34
CA THR A 3 -0.10 -3.96 -14.42
C THR A 3 -1.54 -3.73 -14.82
N GLU A 4 -2.47 -3.96 -13.91
CA GLU A 4 -3.87 -3.59 -14.11
C GLU A 4 -4.11 -2.18 -13.57
N MET A 5 -4.87 -1.39 -14.32
CA MET A 5 -5.26 -0.04 -13.95
C MET A 5 -6.62 -0.09 -13.26
N ILE A 6 -6.68 0.44 -12.04
CA ILE A 6 -7.91 0.62 -11.28
C ILE A 6 -8.12 2.10 -11.00
N SER A 7 -9.36 2.55 -11.08
CA SER A 7 -9.76 3.90 -10.70
C SER A 7 -10.51 3.85 -9.37
N LEU A 8 -10.15 4.76 -8.46
CA LEU A 8 -10.74 4.85 -7.13
C LEU A 8 -11.25 6.28 -6.93
N LYS A 9 -12.41 6.40 -6.29
CA LYS A 9 -12.91 7.67 -5.79
C LYS A 9 -12.63 7.72 -4.28
N LEU A 10 -11.91 8.75 -3.86
CA LEU A 10 -11.52 8.99 -2.48
C LEU A 10 -11.87 10.44 -2.13
N GLU A 11 -11.90 10.75 -0.84
CA GLU A 11 -12.11 12.13 -0.38
C GLU A 11 -10.94 13.03 -0.80
N ASP A 12 -11.25 14.27 -1.17
CA ASP A 12 -10.23 15.20 -1.67
C ASP A 12 -9.14 15.47 -0.61
N SER A 13 -9.54 15.65 0.65
CA SER A 13 -8.61 15.81 1.78
C SER A 13 -7.67 14.62 1.95
N PHE A 14 -8.13 13.41 1.64
CA PHE A 14 -7.29 12.23 1.66
C PHE A 14 -6.30 12.23 0.50
N LEU A 15 -6.75 12.63 -0.69
CA LEU A 15 -5.88 12.74 -1.87
C LEU A 15 -4.78 13.79 -1.67
N ASP A 16 -5.10 14.91 -1.02
CA ASP A 16 -4.13 15.95 -0.67
C ASP A 16 -3.03 15.40 0.26
N ASN A 17 -3.42 14.64 1.29
CA ASN A 17 -2.46 13.97 2.18
C ASN A 17 -1.59 12.97 1.42
N VAL A 18 -2.15 12.22 0.46
CA VAL A 18 -1.39 11.30 -0.38
C VAL A 18 -0.35 12.05 -1.20
N ASP A 19 -0.71 13.19 -1.78
CA ASP A 19 0.21 14.02 -2.57
C ASP A 19 1.36 14.58 -1.74
N GLU A 20 1.05 15.06 -0.54
CA GLU A 20 2.07 15.55 0.40
C GLU A 20 3.10 14.47 0.73
N ILE A 21 2.63 13.24 1.00
CA ILE A 21 3.51 12.10 1.29
C ILE A 21 4.33 11.71 0.06
N VAL A 22 3.69 11.60 -1.11
CA VAL A 22 4.37 11.28 -2.38
C VAL A 22 5.53 12.25 -2.60
N LYS A 23 5.29 13.55 -2.41
CA LYS A 23 6.30 14.59 -2.59
C LYS A 23 7.39 14.53 -1.52
N LYS A 24 7.00 14.38 -0.24
CA LYS A 24 7.93 14.38 0.90
C LYS A 24 8.91 13.21 0.85
N GLU A 25 8.42 12.04 0.50
CA GLU A 25 9.20 10.79 0.46
C GLU A 25 9.87 10.56 -0.91
N GLY A 26 9.67 11.46 -1.87
CA GLY A 26 10.36 11.43 -3.18
C GLY A 26 9.85 10.37 -4.15
N TYR A 27 8.59 9.93 -4.00
CA TYR A 27 7.95 9.01 -4.95
C TYR A 27 7.68 9.69 -6.29
N GLN A 28 7.76 8.93 -7.38
CA GLN A 28 7.52 9.46 -8.73
C GLN A 28 6.03 9.58 -9.06
N SER A 29 5.17 8.81 -8.40
CA SER A 29 3.72 8.84 -8.63
C SER A 29 2.92 8.34 -7.43
N ARG A 30 1.64 8.74 -7.35
CA ARG A 30 0.66 8.16 -6.42
C ARG A 30 0.57 6.64 -6.55
N THR A 31 0.66 6.13 -7.78
CA THR A 31 0.55 4.68 -8.05
C THR A 31 1.72 3.91 -7.44
N GLU A 32 2.94 4.45 -7.51
CA GLU A 32 4.11 3.85 -6.88
C GLU A 32 3.97 3.80 -5.36
N PHE A 33 3.61 4.95 -4.76
CA PHE A 33 3.38 5.06 -3.33
C PHE A 33 2.30 4.08 -2.84
N ILE A 34 1.12 4.10 -3.46
CA ILE A 34 -0.01 3.23 -3.09
C ILE A 34 0.38 1.76 -3.23
N ARG A 35 1.11 1.38 -4.29
CA ARG A 35 1.57 0.01 -4.50
C ARG A 35 2.52 -0.45 -3.40
N ASN A 36 3.47 0.39 -2.99
CA ASN A 36 4.40 0.07 -1.93
C ASN A 36 3.69 -0.04 -0.57
N ALA A 37 2.82 0.91 -0.25
CA ALA A 37 2.01 0.88 0.97
C ALA A 37 1.15 -0.39 1.06
N LEU A 38 0.50 -0.78 -0.05
CA LEU A 38 -0.27 -2.03 -0.12
C LEU A 38 0.62 -3.25 0.06
N ARG A 39 1.79 -3.30 -0.60
CA ARG A 39 2.74 -4.41 -0.48
C ARG A 39 3.17 -4.61 0.97
N GLU A 40 3.57 -3.54 1.66
CA GLU A 40 3.98 -3.60 3.07
C GLU A 40 2.87 -4.17 3.96
N LYS A 41 1.63 -3.70 3.77
CA LYS A 41 0.48 -4.19 4.55
C LYS A 41 0.16 -5.65 4.26
N VAL A 42 0.20 -6.07 2.99
CA VAL A 42 -0.06 -7.46 2.59
C VAL A 42 1.01 -8.40 3.15
N GLU A 43 2.29 -8.06 3.01
CA GLU A 43 3.37 -8.89 3.52
C GLU A 43 3.36 -8.98 5.05
N ALA A 44 3.08 -7.88 5.76
CA ALA A 44 2.88 -7.91 7.20
C ALA A 44 1.68 -8.79 7.62
N ALA A 45 0.60 -8.81 6.84
CA ALA A 45 -0.54 -9.69 7.10
C ALA A 45 -0.18 -11.17 6.90
N LYS A 46 0.53 -11.50 5.82
CA LYS A 46 1.00 -12.87 5.55
C LYS A 46 1.94 -13.37 6.65
N LEU A 47 2.87 -12.54 7.10
CA LEU A 47 3.80 -12.89 8.18
C LEU A 47 3.04 -13.19 9.47
N ARG A 48 2.07 -12.33 9.85
CA ARG A 48 1.23 -12.57 11.03
C ARG A 48 0.47 -13.89 10.93
N GLN A 49 -0.08 -14.20 9.76
CA GLN A 49 -0.82 -15.44 9.51
C GLN A 49 0.09 -16.67 9.66
N ALA A 50 1.28 -16.64 9.05
CA ALA A 50 2.26 -17.72 9.16
C ALA A 50 2.72 -17.94 10.62
N MET A 51 2.92 -16.86 11.39
CA MET A 51 3.27 -16.97 12.81
C MET A 51 2.16 -17.62 13.64
N LEU A 52 0.90 -17.31 13.37
CA LEU A 52 -0.24 -17.95 14.05
C LEU A 52 -0.29 -19.44 13.75
N GLU A 53 -0.10 -19.83 12.48
CA GLU A 53 -0.08 -21.24 12.07
C GLU A 53 1.05 -22.02 12.75
N ILE A 54 2.24 -21.44 12.89
CA ILE A 54 3.34 -22.05 13.64
C ILE A 54 3.03 -22.16 15.14
N SER A 55 2.31 -21.19 15.72
CA SER A 55 1.96 -21.20 17.15
C SER A 55 0.88 -22.22 17.53
N HIS A 56 0.14 -22.72 16.53
CA HIS A 56 -0.88 -23.75 16.71
C HIS A 56 -0.36 -25.18 16.47
N LEU A 57 0.95 -25.34 16.23
CA LEU A 57 1.70 -26.61 16.19
C LEU A 57 2.53 -26.79 17.46
#